data_AF-A0A6C0IPL8-F1
#
_entry.id   AF-A0A6C0IPL8-F1
#
_cell.length_a   1.000
_cell.length_b   1.000
_cell.length_c   1.000
_cell.angle_alpha   90.00
_cell.angle_beta   90.00
_cell.angle_gamma   90.00
#
_symmetry.space_group_name_H-M   'P 1'
#
loop_
_entity.id
_entity.type
_entity.pdbx_description
1 polymer ?
#
loop_
_entity_poly.entity_id
_entity_poly.type
_entity_poly.pdbx_seq_one_letter_code
_entity_poly.pdbx_strand_id
1 'polypeptide(L)'
;MECTERKLENFSLKHYTYINQIFGDMGVREIISEVFPHKSLDFRVEEASDEFETGSDHHILYDKKKKKSICSVAQGHQNMLKNKNDTLCQSYSLMTYFGKKISRVRKDRQRAMCRLYREMINTSEFTDKLRDEIIENKQNRNLWQDFTKKKKTTYVKMDMQVIRKNMLDVLNKWEEYGYMYFMDEGECIPVKK
;
A
#
# COMPACT_ATOMS: atom_id res chain seq x y z
N MET A 1 22.11 2.27 -6.59
CA MET A 1 22.80 1.38 -5.63
C MET A 1 22.50 -0.08 -5.99
N GLU A 2 23.36 -1.05 -5.67
CA GLU A 2 23.10 -2.47 -5.99
C GLU A 2 22.02 -3.06 -5.05
N CYS A 3 21.07 -3.80 -5.63
CA CYS A 3 20.04 -4.55 -4.91
C CYS A 3 20.66 -5.79 -4.25
N THR A 4 20.32 -6.08 -3.00
CA THR A 4 20.68 -7.34 -2.34
C THR A 4 19.46 -7.95 -1.67
N GLU A 5 19.45 -9.27 -1.46
CA GLU A 5 18.34 -9.97 -0.79
C GLU A 5 18.03 -9.36 0.57
N ARG A 6 19.06 -9.11 1.39
CA ARG A 6 18.91 -8.42 2.68
C ARG A 6 18.26 -7.04 2.54
N LYS A 7 18.52 -6.30 1.45
CA LYS A 7 17.86 -5.01 1.21
C LYS A 7 16.40 -5.18 0.82
N LEU A 8 16.07 -6.21 0.04
CA LEU A 8 14.69 -6.53 -0.35
C LEU A 8 13.87 -7.02 0.84
N GLU A 9 14.42 -7.88 1.70
CA GLU A 9 13.76 -8.32 2.93
C GLU A 9 13.51 -7.14 3.88
N ASN A 10 14.51 -6.30 4.11
CA ASN A 10 14.31 -5.09 4.92
C ASN A 10 13.30 -4.12 4.29
N PHE A 11 13.26 -4.06 2.95
CA PHE A 11 12.28 -3.27 2.23
C PHE A 11 10.87 -3.83 2.41
N SER A 12 10.66 -5.15 2.25
CA SER A 12 9.35 -5.77 2.35
C SER A 12 8.72 -5.54 3.73
N LEU A 13 9.48 -5.72 4.81
CA LEU A 13 9.01 -5.47 6.17
C LEU A 13 8.64 -4.00 6.40
N LYS A 14 9.46 -3.06 5.90
CA LYS A 14 9.17 -1.62 6.02
C LYS A 14 7.99 -1.21 5.15
N HIS A 15 7.89 -1.75 3.93
CA HIS A 15 6.76 -1.53 3.06
C HIS A 15 5.47 -2.03 3.68
N TYR A 16 5.49 -3.23 4.26
CA TYR A 16 4.33 -3.78 4.94
C TYR A 16 3.91 -2.90 6.13
N THR A 17 4.89 -2.49 6.95
CA THR A 17 4.68 -1.63 8.13
C THR A 17 4.11 -0.24 7.79
N TYR A 18 4.72 0.46 6.82
CA TYR A 18 4.46 1.89 6.61
C TYR A 18 3.63 2.21 5.37
N ILE A 19 3.43 1.27 4.45
CA ILE A 19 2.64 1.49 3.24
C ILE A 19 1.45 0.55 3.19
N ASN A 20 1.68 -0.76 3.22
CA ASN A 20 0.58 -1.74 3.06
C ASN A 20 -0.46 -1.59 4.18
N GLN A 21 -0.02 -1.73 5.44
CA GLN A 21 -0.93 -1.64 6.60
C GLN A 21 -1.60 -0.27 6.70
N ILE A 22 -0.85 0.83 6.60
CA ILE A 22 -1.40 2.18 6.77
C ILE A 22 -2.45 2.51 5.70
N PHE A 23 -2.20 2.19 4.42
CA PHE A 23 -3.15 2.48 3.34
C PHE A 23 -4.19 1.36 3.11
N GLY A 24 -4.03 0.23 3.81
CA GLY A 24 -5.03 -0.81 3.95
C GLY A 24 -6.00 -0.57 5.12
N ASP A 25 -5.61 0.25 6.09
CA ASP A 25 -6.42 0.63 7.25
C ASP A 25 -7.72 1.32 6.84
N MET A 26 -8.84 0.88 7.43
CA MET A 26 -10.16 1.41 7.07
C MET A 26 -10.36 2.86 7.50
N GLY A 27 -9.85 3.27 8.66
CA GLY A 27 -9.92 4.66 9.11
C GLY A 27 -9.12 5.58 8.19
N VAL A 28 -7.95 5.12 7.72
CA VAL A 28 -7.18 5.87 6.71
C VAL A 28 -7.94 5.95 5.37
N ARG A 29 -8.64 4.88 4.96
CA ARG A 29 -9.46 4.88 3.74
C ARG A 29 -10.67 5.80 3.83
N GLU A 30 -11.29 5.90 5.00
CA GLU A 30 -12.34 6.87 5.29
C GLU A 30 -11.81 8.30 5.11
N ILE A 31 -10.67 8.62 5.73
CA ILE A 31 -9.99 9.91 5.55
C ILE A 31 -9.69 10.19 4.07
N ILE A 32 -9.19 9.21 3.30
CA ILE A 32 -8.95 9.39 1.86
C ILE A 32 -10.26 9.72 1.14
N SER A 33 -11.36 9.05 1.48
CA SER A 33 -12.66 9.31 0.84
C SER A 33 -13.27 10.67 1.22
N GLU A 34 -12.93 11.21 2.39
CA GLU A 34 -13.35 12.54 2.82
C GLU A 34 -12.56 13.64 2.11
N VAL A 35 -11.23 13.49 2.03
CA VAL A 35 -10.34 14.48 1.42
C VAL A 35 -10.43 14.47 -0.10
N PHE A 36 -10.65 13.30 -0.70
CA PHE A 36 -10.69 13.11 -2.15
C PHE A 36 -12.03 12.51 -2.59
N PRO A 37 -13.16 13.19 -2.37
CA PRO A 37 -14.48 12.59 -2.51
C PRO A 37 -14.75 12.11 -3.94
N HIS A 38 -15.14 10.83 -4.06
CA HIS A 38 -15.52 10.23 -5.32
C HIS A 38 -17.03 9.95 -5.37
N LYS A 39 -17.70 10.50 -6.41
CA LYS A 39 -19.17 10.46 -6.52
C LYS A 39 -19.77 9.05 -6.59
N SER A 40 -19.01 8.07 -7.08
CA SER A 40 -19.53 6.74 -7.39
C SER A 40 -18.68 5.59 -6.89
N LEU A 41 -17.57 5.83 -6.18
CA LEU A 41 -16.67 4.77 -5.73
C LEU A 41 -16.54 4.86 -4.22
N ASP A 42 -16.72 3.73 -3.55
CA ASP A 42 -16.48 3.59 -2.11
C ASP A 42 -15.40 2.54 -1.87
N PHE A 43 -14.54 2.76 -0.89
CA PHE A 43 -13.64 1.71 -0.41
C PHE A 43 -14.43 0.67 0.37
N ARG A 44 -14.15 -0.61 0.13
CA ARG A 44 -14.68 -1.72 0.93
C ARG A 44 -13.58 -2.76 1.15
N VAL A 45 -13.80 -3.58 2.15
CA VAL A 45 -13.03 -4.80 2.39
C VAL A 45 -14.00 -5.96 2.28
N GLU A 46 -13.62 -6.94 1.48
CA GLU A 46 -14.30 -8.24 1.39
C GLU A 46 -13.35 -9.30 1.98
N GLU A 47 -13.91 -10.43 2.40
CA GLU A 47 -13.10 -11.59 2.78
C GLU A 47 -12.32 -12.08 1.55
N ALA A 48 -11.04 -12.39 1.72
CA ALA A 48 -10.21 -12.94 0.66
C ALA A 48 -10.84 -14.18 0.01
N SER A 49 -10.91 -14.19 -1.32
CA SER A 49 -11.13 -15.40 -2.11
C SER A 49 -9.88 -16.29 -2.10
N ASP A 50 -10.00 -17.51 -2.66
CA ASP A 50 -8.94 -18.52 -2.80
C ASP A 50 -7.61 -18.03 -3.44
N GLU A 51 -7.60 -16.82 -4.01
CA GLU A 51 -6.46 -16.19 -4.69
C GLU A 51 -5.52 -15.42 -3.74
N PHE A 52 -5.97 -15.16 -2.51
CA PHE A 52 -5.18 -14.58 -1.43
C PHE A 52 -5.05 -15.58 -0.27
N GLU A 53 -4.11 -15.35 0.66
CA GLU A 53 -4.01 -16.18 1.86
C GLU A 53 -5.34 -16.15 2.63
N THR A 54 -5.83 -17.34 3.01
CA THR A 54 -7.09 -17.49 3.75
C THR A 54 -7.08 -16.63 5.01
N GLY A 55 -8.11 -15.79 5.18
CA GLY A 55 -8.21 -14.85 6.31
C GLY A 55 -7.49 -13.51 6.12
N SER A 56 -7.05 -13.19 4.89
CA SER A 56 -6.58 -11.83 4.56
C SER A 56 -7.71 -10.91 4.09
N ASP A 57 -7.50 -9.60 4.28
CA ASP A 57 -8.44 -8.58 3.81
C ASP A 57 -8.26 -8.33 2.31
N HIS A 58 -9.37 -8.38 1.56
CA HIS A 58 -9.37 -8.04 0.14
C HIS A 58 -9.88 -6.61 -0.08
N HIS A 59 -8.95 -5.66 -0.26
CA HIS A 59 -9.29 -4.26 -0.52
C HIS A 59 -9.84 -4.04 -1.92
N ILE A 60 -11.11 -3.66 -2.00
CA ILE A 60 -11.82 -3.41 -3.25
C ILE A 60 -12.38 -1.99 -3.32
N LEU A 61 -12.87 -1.63 -4.51
CA LEU A 61 -13.79 -0.52 -4.68
C LEU A 61 -15.19 -1.02 -5.03
N TYR A 62 -16.22 -0.36 -4.52
CA TYR A 62 -17.58 -0.59 -4.96
C TYR A 62 -18.06 0.57 -5.83
N ASP A 63 -18.44 0.28 -7.07
CA ASP A 63 -19.07 1.23 -7.99
C ASP A 63 -20.57 1.32 -7.68
N LYS A 64 -20.97 2.38 -6.97
CA LYS A 64 -22.36 2.66 -6.60
C LYS A 64 -23.30 2.78 -7.80
N LYS A 65 -22.80 3.30 -8.93
CA LYS A 65 -23.63 3.50 -10.13
C LYS A 65 -23.88 2.18 -10.84
N LYS A 66 -22.84 1.36 -10.99
CA LYS A 66 -22.91 0.06 -11.66
C LYS A 66 -23.27 -1.10 -10.73
N LYS A 67 -23.37 -0.83 -9.43
CA LYS A 67 -23.62 -1.79 -8.34
C LYS A 67 -22.68 -3.00 -8.40
N LYS A 68 -21.39 -2.75 -8.61
CA LYS A 68 -20.38 -3.81 -8.79
C LYS A 68 -19.10 -3.55 -8.02
N SER A 69 -18.51 -4.63 -7.51
CA SER A 69 -17.15 -4.60 -6.94
C SER A 69 -16.10 -4.53 -8.05
N ILE A 70 -15.02 -3.81 -7.78
CA ILE A 70 -13.87 -3.63 -8.65
C ILE A 70 -12.63 -4.09 -7.87
N CYS A 71 -12.01 -5.15 -8.38
CA CYS A 71 -10.84 -5.80 -7.81
C CYS A 71 -9.73 -5.88 -8.87
N SER A 72 -8.48 -5.67 -8.44
CA SER A 72 -7.30 -5.74 -9.31
C SER A 72 -7.01 -7.12 -9.88
N VAL A 73 -7.35 -8.19 -9.17
CA VAL A 73 -7.23 -9.57 -9.67
C VAL A 73 -8.23 -9.82 -10.79
N ALA A 74 -9.51 -9.51 -10.56
CA ALA A 74 -10.56 -9.63 -11.58
C ALA A 74 -10.30 -8.76 -12.82
N GLN A 75 -9.60 -7.63 -12.67
CA GLN A 75 -9.18 -6.76 -13.77
C GLN A 75 -7.89 -7.22 -14.48
N GLY A 76 -7.27 -8.32 -14.02
CA GLY A 76 -6.01 -8.84 -14.56
C GLY A 76 -4.81 -7.94 -14.32
N HIS A 77 -4.91 -7.00 -13.37
CA HIS A 77 -3.80 -6.15 -12.97
C HIS A 77 -2.87 -6.90 -12.03
N GLN A 78 -3.42 -7.62 -11.05
CA GLN A 78 -2.67 -8.37 -10.06
C GLN A 78 -2.70 -9.86 -10.39
N ASN A 79 -1.56 -10.53 -10.27
CA ASN A 79 -1.45 -11.96 -10.52
C ASN A 79 -0.33 -12.55 -9.64
N MET A 80 -0.75 -13.24 -8.59
CA MET A 80 0.14 -13.84 -7.58
C MET A 80 0.86 -15.09 -8.08
N LEU A 81 0.27 -15.82 -9.04
CA LEU A 81 0.93 -16.97 -9.67
C LEU A 81 2.17 -16.56 -10.47
N LYS A 82 2.15 -15.33 -11.03
CA LYS A 82 3.27 -14.76 -11.78
C LYS A 82 4.18 -13.87 -10.93
N ASN A 83 3.64 -13.15 -9.95
CA ASN A 83 4.40 -12.24 -9.11
C ASN A 83 4.08 -12.56 -7.65
N LYS A 84 4.87 -13.43 -7.04
CA LYS A 84 4.52 -14.12 -5.79
C LYS A 84 4.27 -13.19 -4.61
N ASN A 85 4.84 -11.99 -4.62
CA ASN A 85 4.66 -11.02 -3.55
C ASN A 85 3.79 -9.82 -3.94
N ASP A 86 3.11 -9.80 -5.11
CA ASP A 86 2.25 -8.68 -5.53
C ASP A 86 0.97 -8.58 -4.70
N THR A 87 1.05 -8.54 -3.37
CA THR A 87 -0.07 -8.45 -2.41
C THR A 87 -0.57 -7.00 -2.23
N LEU A 88 -0.61 -6.23 -3.33
CA LEU A 88 -0.81 -4.78 -3.33
C LEU A 88 -2.26 -4.36 -3.62
N CYS A 89 -3.27 -5.16 -3.24
CA CYS A 89 -4.69 -4.88 -3.51
C CYS A 89 -5.10 -3.47 -3.01
N GLN A 90 -4.56 -3.02 -1.89
CA GLN A 90 -4.76 -1.67 -1.36
C GLN A 90 -4.20 -0.59 -2.30
N SER A 91 -3.02 -0.82 -2.90
CA SER A 91 -2.42 0.13 -3.84
C SER A 91 -3.18 0.18 -5.16
N TYR A 92 -3.63 -0.96 -5.68
CA TYR A 92 -4.40 -1.02 -6.91
C TYR A 92 -5.79 -0.39 -6.77
N SER A 93 -6.48 -0.63 -5.65
CA SER A 93 -7.77 0.02 -5.38
C SER A 93 -7.61 1.54 -5.31
N LEU A 94 -6.54 2.05 -4.69
CA LEU A 94 -6.23 3.49 -4.73
C LEU A 94 -5.95 4.00 -6.14
N MET A 95 -5.13 3.30 -6.93
CA MET A 95 -4.87 3.69 -8.32
C MET A 95 -6.17 3.82 -9.13
N THR A 96 -7.09 2.87 -8.95
CA THR A 96 -8.40 2.88 -9.60
C THR A 96 -9.27 4.02 -9.09
N TYR A 97 -9.28 4.27 -7.78
CA TYR A 97 -10.06 5.34 -7.13
C TYR A 97 -9.70 6.72 -7.67
N PHE A 98 -8.40 6.98 -7.81
CA PHE A 98 -7.87 8.23 -8.35
C PHE A 98 -7.84 8.28 -9.89
N GLY A 99 -8.43 7.29 -10.58
CA GLY A 99 -8.47 7.23 -12.04
C GLY A 99 -7.09 7.14 -12.70
N LYS A 100 -6.06 6.68 -11.98
CA LYS A 100 -4.69 6.58 -12.49
C LYS A 100 -4.57 5.36 -13.39
N LYS A 101 -4.02 5.55 -14.60
CA LYS A 101 -3.78 4.46 -15.55
C LYS A 101 -2.79 3.44 -14.96
N ILE A 102 -3.23 2.18 -14.86
CA ILE A 102 -2.37 1.07 -14.42
C ILE A 102 -1.60 0.52 -15.63
N SER A 103 -0.29 0.74 -15.65
CA SER A 103 0.57 0.26 -16.74
C SER A 103 0.61 -1.27 -16.81
N ARG A 104 0.75 -1.81 -18.03
CA ARG A 104 1.09 -3.23 -18.27
C ARG A 104 2.57 -3.51 -18.00
N VAL A 105 3.41 -2.48 -18.09
CA VAL A 105 4.84 -2.56 -17.72
C VAL A 105 4.92 -2.55 -16.19
N ARG A 106 5.35 -3.67 -15.61
CA ARG A 106 5.35 -3.91 -14.16
C ARG A 106 6.11 -2.84 -13.38
N LYS A 107 7.33 -2.51 -13.82
CA LYS A 107 8.15 -1.47 -13.16
C LYS A 107 7.47 -0.10 -13.19
N ASP A 108 6.86 0.28 -14.31
CA ASP A 108 6.19 1.58 -14.43
C ASP A 108 4.94 1.66 -13.56
N ARG A 109 4.22 0.54 -13.42
CA ARG A 109 3.09 0.43 -12.49
C ARG A 109 3.53 0.64 -11.04
N GLN A 110 4.61 0.00 -10.60
CA GLN A 110 5.17 0.16 -9.25
C GLN A 110 5.59 1.62 -8.99
N ARG A 111 6.22 2.26 -9.99
CA ARG A 111 6.54 3.70 -9.94
C ARG A 111 5.30 4.60 -9.88
N ALA A 112 4.24 4.25 -10.60
CA ALA A 112 2.99 5.00 -10.57
C ALA A 112 2.32 4.94 -9.18
N MET A 113 2.36 3.77 -8.52
CA MET A 113 1.92 3.62 -7.12
C MET A 113 2.75 4.51 -6.19
N CYS A 114 4.08 4.52 -6.35
CA CYS A 114 4.95 5.41 -5.57
C CYS A 114 4.56 6.88 -5.71
N ARG A 115 4.29 7.34 -6.94
CA ARG A 115 3.85 8.72 -7.21
C ARG A 115 2.52 9.03 -6.55
N LEU A 116 1.54 8.14 -6.66
CA LEU A 116 0.23 8.31 -6.01
C LEU A 116 0.38 8.49 -4.49
N TYR A 117 1.18 7.64 -3.84
CA TYR A 117 1.42 7.77 -2.41
C TYR A 117 2.11 9.08 -2.05
N ARG A 118 3.10 9.53 -2.82
CA ARG A 118 3.75 10.83 -2.60
C ARG A 118 2.77 12.00 -2.77
N GLU A 119 1.91 11.96 -3.78
CA GLU A 119 0.88 12.99 -4.00
C GLU A 119 -0.05 13.09 -2.77
N MET A 120 -0.54 11.96 -2.26
CA MET A 120 -1.38 11.94 -1.05
C MET A 120 -0.63 12.44 0.19
N ILE A 121 0.57 11.92 0.47
CA ILE A 121 1.38 12.29 1.66
C ILE A 121 1.82 13.76 1.65
N ASN A 122 1.82 14.41 0.48
CA ASN A 122 2.12 15.84 0.35
C ASN A 122 0.87 16.73 0.34
N THR A 123 -0.33 16.16 0.46
CA THR A 123 -1.57 16.92 0.63
C THR A 123 -1.74 17.25 2.10
N SER A 124 -1.68 18.54 2.46
CA SER A 124 -1.75 18.99 3.86
C SER A 124 -3.01 18.52 4.54
N GLU A 125 -4.17 18.66 3.88
CA GLU A 125 -5.47 18.24 4.40
C GLU A 125 -5.51 16.75 4.76
N PHE A 126 -4.97 15.88 3.88
CA PHE A 126 -4.84 14.46 4.18
C PHE A 126 -3.94 14.21 5.40
N THR A 127 -2.78 14.87 5.46
CA THR A 127 -1.84 14.67 6.58
C THR A 127 -2.35 15.25 7.90
N ASP A 128 -3.12 16.34 7.86
CA ASP A 128 -3.74 16.94 9.04
C ASP A 128 -4.84 16.03 9.59
N LYS A 129 -5.74 15.52 8.73
CA LYS A 129 -6.75 14.54 9.15
C LYS A 129 -6.13 13.24 9.67
N LEU A 130 -5.12 12.71 8.99
CA LEU A 130 -4.39 11.53 9.46
C LEU A 130 -3.75 11.76 10.84
N ARG A 131 -3.19 12.96 11.08
CA ARG A 131 -2.66 13.35 12.39
C ARG A 131 -3.76 13.39 13.43
N ASP A 132 -4.80 14.17 13.18
CA ASP A 132 -5.82 14.56 14.17
C ASP A 132 -6.73 13.37 14.54
N GLU A 133 -7.11 12.56 13.55
CA GLU A 133 -8.12 11.50 13.72
C GLU A 133 -7.48 10.15 14.11
N ILE A 134 -6.29 9.85 13.58
CA ILE A 134 -5.64 8.55 13.80
C ILE A 134 -4.47 8.65 14.78
N ILE A 135 -3.49 9.51 14.50
CA ILE A 135 -2.19 9.48 15.19
C ILE A 135 -2.26 10.08 16.59
N GLU A 136 -2.96 11.20 16.77
CA GLU A 136 -3.10 11.87 18.07
C GLU A 136 -4.18 11.22 18.95
N ASN A 137 -5.02 10.36 18.38
CA ASN A 137 -5.99 9.59 19.13
C ASN A 137 -5.30 8.56 20.03
N LYS A 138 -5.40 8.76 21.35
CA LYS A 138 -4.74 7.92 22.36
C LYS A 138 -5.19 6.46 22.34
N GLN A 139 -6.38 6.16 21.81
CA GLN A 139 -6.87 4.78 21.66
C GLN A 139 -6.09 4.02 20.58
N ASN A 140 -5.49 4.74 19.61
CA ASN A 140 -4.78 4.18 18.48
C ASN A 140 -3.28 3.95 18.72
N ARG A 141 -2.80 4.08 19.97
CA ARG A 141 -1.37 3.93 20.31
C ARG A 141 -0.75 2.60 19.85
N ASN A 142 -1.56 1.57 19.72
CA ASN A 142 -1.16 0.22 19.29
C ASN A 142 -1.89 -0.22 18.01
N LEU A 143 -2.40 0.72 17.22
CA LEU A 143 -3.19 0.42 16.02
C LEU A 143 -2.36 -0.32 14.95
N TRP A 144 -1.11 0.11 14.75
CA TRP A 144 -0.25 -0.39 13.69
C TRP A 144 0.95 -1.14 14.24
N GLN A 145 1.13 -2.39 13.80
CA GLN A 145 2.26 -3.21 14.19
C GLN A 145 3.53 -2.80 13.41
N ASP A 146 4.69 -2.83 14.08
CA ASP A 146 6.01 -2.64 13.46
C ASP A 146 6.63 -4.00 13.11
N PHE A 147 6.48 -4.41 11.86
CA PHE A 147 7.00 -5.69 11.35
C PHE A 147 8.52 -5.69 11.14
N THR A 148 9.18 -4.55 11.29
CA THR A 148 10.66 -4.48 11.26
C THR A 148 11.29 -5.00 12.57
N LYS A 149 10.47 -5.28 13.59
CA LYS A 149 10.88 -5.75 14.90
C LYS A 149 10.57 -7.23 15.06
N LYS A 150 11.51 -7.96 15.67
CA LYS A 150 11.36 -9.41 15.91
C LYS A 150 10.17 -9.74 16.82
N LYS A 151 9.84 -8.86 17.78
CA LYS A 151 8.75 -9.09 18.73
C LYS A 151 7.43 -8.62 18.11
N LYS A 152 6.51 -9.56 17.87
CA LYS A 152 5.19 -9.34 17.27
C LYS A 152 4.27 -8.38 18.04
N THR A 153 4.62 -8.01 19.27
CA THR A 153 3.87 -7.04 20.08
C THR A 153 4.46 -5.64 20.03
N THR A 154 5.31 -5.33 19.04
CA THR A 154 5.90 -3.99 18.88
C THR A 154 5.07 -3.19 17.88
N TYR A 155 4.71 -1.97 18.27
CA TYR A 155 3.86 -1.10 17.48
C TYR A 155 4.66 0.07 16.90
N VAL A 156 4.15 0.63 15.81
CA VAL A 156 4.66 1.84 15.20
C VAL A 156 4.56 2.98 16.21
N LYS A 157 5.60 3.82 16.30
CA LYS A 157 5.53 5.05 17.07
C LYS A 157 4.51 5.99 16.40
N MET A 158 3.36 6.20 17.04
CA MET A 158 2.29 7.10 16.59
C MET A 158 2.72 8.57 16.70
N ASP A 159 3.55 8.99 15.76
CA ASP A 159 4.14 10.32 15.64
C ASP A 159 4.17 10.70 14.15
N MET A 160 3.46 11.77 13.78
CA MET A 160 3.25 12.12 12.37
C MET A 160 4.55 12.42 11.63
N GLN A 161 5.54 13.04 12.28
CA GLN A 161 6.82 13.35 11.64
C GLN A 161 7.60 12.06 11.36
N VAL A 162 7.62 11.14 12.33
CA VAL A 162 8.29 9.84 12.21
C VAL A 162 7.60 8.97 11.15
N ILE A 163 6.27 8.88 11.17
CA ILE A 163 5.49 8.10 10.20
C ILE A 163 5.70 8.66 8.79
N ARG A 164 5.54 9.98 8.59
CA ARG A 164 5.76 10.61 7.29
C ARG A 164 7.16 10.37 6.75
N LYS A 165 8.19 10.54 7.58
CA LYS A 165 9.57 10.29 7.19
C LYS A 165 9.76 8.83 6.75
N ASN A 166 9.25 7.87 7.52
CA ASN A 166 9.37 6.45 7.16
C ASN A 166 8.62 6.10 5.88
N MET A 167 7.41 6.63 5.66
CA MET A 167 6.69 6.43 4.40
C MET A 167 7.50 6.93 3.21
N LEU A 168 8.02 8.16 3.27
CA LEU A 168 8.84 8.73 2.19
C LEU A 168 10.13 7.94 1.95
N ASP A 169 10.79 7.50 3.02
CA ASP A 169 12.00 6.68 2.95
C ASP A 169 11.74 5.29 2.35
N VAL A 170 10.56 4.72 2.57
CA VAL A 170 10.13 3.47 1.94
C VAL A 170 9.81 3.68 0.47
N LEU A 171 9.11 4.76 0.12
CA LEU A 171 8.80 5.10 -1.27
C LEU A 171 10.08 5.33 -2.10
N ASN A 172 11.09 5.99 -1.52
CA ASN A 172 12.41 6.13 -2.14
C ASN A 172 13.05 4.76 -2.45
N LYS A 173 13.03 3.85 -1.48
CA LYS A 173 13.58 2.49 -1.65
C LYS A 173 12.76 1.68 -2.65
N TRP A 174 11.44 1.79 -2.62
CA TRP A 174 10.53 1.12 -3.54
C TRP A 174 10.87 1.49 -4.98
N GLU A 175 11.00 2.78 -5.25
CA GLU A 175 11.30 3.31 -6.59
C GLU A 175 12.71 2.95 -7.07
N GLU A 176 13.70 2.94 -6.17
CA GLU A 176 15.09 2.61 -6.51
C GLU A 176 15.29 1.12 -6.81
N TYR A 177 14.84 0.24 -5.91
CA TYR A 177 15.11 -1.20 -6.01
C TYR A 177 13.98 -2.09 -5.47
N GLY A 178 13.19 -1.62 -4.50
CA GLY A 178 12.19 -2.43 -3.80
C GLY A 178 11.07 -2.95 -4.70
N TYR A 179 10.83 -2.31 -5.84
CA TYR A 179 9.86 -2.77 -6.83
C TYR A 179 10.15 -4.20 -7.33
N MET A 180 11.41 -4.65 -7.25
CA MET A 180 11.79 -6.01 -7.61
C MET A 180 11.16 -7.05 -6.69
N TYR A 181 10.94 -6.73 -5.41
CA TYR A 181 10.25 -7.62 -4.47
C TYR A 181 8.86 -8.04 -4.97
N PHE A 182 8.16 -7.14 -5.65
CA PHE A 182 6.79 -7.35 -6.15
C PHE A 182 6.72 -7.93 -7.57
N MET A 183 7.84 -8.38 -8.14
CA MET A 183 7.88 -8.92 -9.50
C MET A 183 8.45 -10.32 -9.51
N ASP A 184 7.90 -11.19 -10.36
CA ASP A 184 8.39 -12.56 -10.53
C ASP A 184 8.50 -13.28 -9.17
N GLU A 185 9.69 -13.75 -8.82
CA GLU A 185 10.01 -14.45 -7.56
C GLU A 185 10.34 -13.49 -6.40
N GLY A 186 10.44 -12.19 -6.65
CA GLY A 186 10.79 -11.19 -5.64
C GLY A 186 12.29 -11.06 -5.37
N GLU A 187 13.11 -11.37 -6.38
CA GLU A 187 14.57 -11.40 -6.28
C GLU A 187 15.24 -10.18 -6.92
N CYS A 188 16.47 -9.88 -6.51
CA CYS A 188 17.27 -8.85 -7.16
C CYS A 188 17.66 -9.30 -8.56
N ILE A 189 17.32 -8.50 -9.58
CA ILE A 189 17.75 -8.78 -10.95
C ILE A 189 19.25 -8.44 -11.06
N PRO A 190 20.11 -9.40 -11.45
CA PRO A 190 21.52 -9.12 -11.68
C PRO A 190 21.66 -8.06 -12.77
N VAL A 191 22.39 -6.98 -12.50
CA VAL A 191 22.82 -6.07 -13.56
C VAL A 191 23.83 -6.85 -14.38
N LYS A 192 23.45 -7.29 -15.60
CA LYS A 192 24.43 -7.82 -16.56
C LYS A 192 25.48 -6.73 -16.76
N LYS A 193 26.69 -7.00 -16.27
CA LYS A 193 27.88 -6.18 -16.54
C LYS A 193 28.25 -6.29 -18.01
#